data_AF-A0A2G9P4S9-F1
#
_entry.id   AF-A0A2G9P4S9-F1
#
_cell.length_a   1.000
_cell.length_b   1.000
_cell.length_c   1.000
_cell.angle_alpha   90.00
_cell.angle_beta   90.00
_cell.angle_gamma   90.00
#
_symmetry.space_group_name_H-M   'P 1'
#
loop_
_entity.id
_entity.type
_entity.pdbx_description
1 polymer ?
#
loop_
_entity_poly.entity_id
_entity_poly.type
_entity_poly.pdbx_seq_one_letter_code
_entity_poly.pdbx_strand_id
1 'polypeptide(L)'
;MIYIFGGLLWYTSIRMIIQKEEKKIELEKNIAVKILKKFMPVNLSLVGNKFIVRINGVMHATPLLVGLAIIELTDLVFAMDSIPAVLAIT
;
A
#
# COMPACT_ATOMS: atom_id res chain seq x y z
N MET A 1 -23.53 -13.33 8.26
CA MET A 1 -22.11 -12.90 8.20
C MET A 1 -21.62 -12.65 6.78
N ILE A 2 -21.77 -13.63 5.87
CA ILE A 2 -21.33 -13.53 4.46
C ILE A 2 -21.91 -12.33 3.70
N TYR A 3 -23.20 -12.01 3.88
CA TYR A 3 -23.82 -10.85 3.20
C TYR A 3 -23.32 -9.50 3.72
N ILE A 4 -22.92 -9.43 5.00
CA ILE A 4 -22.39 -8.21 5.62
C ILE A 4 -20.94 -7.97 5.16
N PHE A 5 -20.11 -9.01 5.20
CA PHE A 5 -18.75 -8.97 4.67
C PHE A 5 -18.75 -8.73 3.14
N GLY A 6 -19.66 -9.37 2.40
CA GLY A 6 -19.82 -9.15 0.96
C GLY A 6 -20.20 -7.71 0.63
N GLY A 7 -21.11 -7.11 1.41
CA GLY A 7 -21.46 -5.69 1.26
C GLY A 7 -20.29 -4.75 1.57
N LEU A 8 -19.52 -5.03 2.63
CA LEU A 8 -18.32 -4.27 2.97
C LEU A 8 -17.26 -4.34 1.87
N LEU A 9 -16.98 -5.54 1.36
CA LEU A 9 -16.03 -5.77 0.28
C LEU A 9 -16.46 -5.05 -1.00
N TRP A 10 -17.74 -5.16 -1.37
CA TRP A 10 -18.29 -4.48 -2.54
C TRP A 10 -18.19 -2.95 -2.42
N TYR A 11 -18.52 -2.41 -1.24
CA TYR A 11 -18.35 -0.99 -0.94
C TYR A 11 -16.89 -0.53 -1.05
N THR A 12 -15.94 -1.31 -0.51
CA THR A 12 -14.50 -0.99 -0.63
C THR A 12 -14.01 -1.05 -2.07
N SER A 13 -14.43 -2.04 -2.87
CA SER A 13 -14.05 -2.15 -4.28
C SER A 13 -14.54 -0.96 -5.10
N ILE A 14 -15.78 -0.52 -4.88
CA ILE A 14 -16.34 0.66 -5.54
C ILE A 14 -15.59 1.92 -5.13
N ARG A 15 -15.31 2.11 -3.84
CA ARG A 15 -14.53 3.24 -3.32
C ARG A 15 -13.13 3.30 -3.93
N MET A 16 -12.46 2.16 -4.12
CA MET A 16 -11.13 2.10 -4.73
C MET A 16 -11.13 2.45 -6.23
N ILE A 17 -12.16 2.03 -6.96
CA ILE A 17 -12.31 2.38 -8.39
C ILE A 17 -12.55 3.89 -8.53
N ILE A 18 -13.42 4.46 -7.70
CA ILE A 18 -13.74 5.90 -7.71
C ILE A 18 -12.54 6.75 -7.30
N GLN A 19 -11.74 6.31 -6.31
CA GLN A 19 -10.54 7.03 -5.86
C GLN A 19 -9.35 6.95 -6.83
N LYS A 20 -9.45 6.15 -7.90
CA LYS A 20 -8.36 5.97 -8.88
C LYS A 20 -8.22 7.17 -9.83
N GLU A 21 -9.25 7.99 -9.99
CA GLU A 21 -9.26 9.14 -10.92
C GLU A 21 -8.71 10.43 -10.29
N GLU A 22 -8.86 10.62 -8.98
CA GLU A 22 -8.20 11.73 -8.26
C GLU A 22 -6.77 11.33 -7.88
N LYS A 23 -5.85 11.50 -8.84
CA LYS A 23 -4.39 11.39 -8.66
C LYS A 23 -3.83 12.40 -7.65
N LYS A 24 -4.16 12.20 -6.38
CA LYS A 24 -3.33 12.46 -5.21
C LYS A 24 -3.76 11.44 -4.19
N ILE A 25 -3.34 10.18 -4.37
CA ILE A 25 -3.25 9.27 -3.24
C ILE A 25 -2.54 10.10 -2.16
N GLU A 26 -3.20 10.41 -1.05
CA GLU A 26 -2.59 11.04 0.11
C GLU A 26 -1.61 10.03 0.73
N LEU A 27 -0.57 9.65 -0.02
CA LEU A 27 0.51 8.78 0.41
C LEU A 27 1.10 9.33 1.71
N GLU A 28 1.12 10.65 1.87
CA GLU A 28 1.63 11.31 3.07
C GLU A 28 0.90 10.96 4.38
N LYS A 29 -0.36 10.53 4.33
CA LYS A 29 -1.11 10.12 5.52
C LYS A 29 -1.00 8.63 5.84
N ASN A 30 -0.54 7.82 4.89
CA ASN A 30 -0.50 6.37 5.08
C ASN A 30 0.76 5.98 5.88
N ILE A 31 0.58 5.22 6.96
CA ILE A 31 1.64 4.85 7.93
C ILE A 31 2.83 4.20 7.21
N ALA A 32 2.55 3.37 6.20
CA ALA A 32 3.56 2.73 5.36
C ALA A 32 4.51 3.74 4.70
N VAL A 33 4.01 4.88 4.24
CA VAL A 33 4.81 5.92 3.59
C VAL A 33 5.63 6.72 4.60
N LYS A 34 5.08 6.98 5.79
CA LYS A 34 5.84 7.57 6.90
C LYS A 34 7.01 6.69 7.31
N ILE A 35 6.78 5.38 7.40
CA ILE A 35 7.83 4.40 7.71
C ILE A 35 8.87 4.40 6.60
N LEU A 36 8.46 4.32 5.33
CA LEU A 36 9.38 4.28 4.20
C LEU A 36 10.21 5.57 4.07
N LYS A 37 9.59 6.75 4.27
CA LYS A 37 10.29 8.05 4.33
C LYS A 37 11.35 8.11 5.44
N LYS A 38 11.22 7.32 6.51
CA LYS A 38 12.22 7.24 7.59
C LYS A 38 13.45 6.41 7.18
N PHE A 39 13.28 5.42 6.31
CA PHE A 39 14.38 4.58 5.84
C PHE A 39 15.14 5.19 4.66
N MET A 40 14.44 5.90 3.75
CA MET A 40 15.09 6.57 2.62
C MET A 40 14.26 7.75 2.09
N PRO A 41 14.90 8.77 1.49
CA PRO A 41 14.18 9.88 0.87
C PRO A 41 13.30 9.37 -0.28
N VAL A 42 12.02 9.75 -0.27
CA VAL A 42 11.04 9.38 -1.29
C VAL A 42 10.85 10.57 -2.23
N ASN A 43 11.01 10.33 -3.54
CA ASN A 43 10.74 11.34 -4.55
C ASN A 43 9.48 10.96 -5.35
N LEU A 44 8.39 11.68 -5.09
CA LEU A 44 7.08 11.43 -5.71
C LEU A 44 6.95 12.00 -7.12
N SER A 45 7.88 12.85 -7.54
CA SER A 45 7.88 13.53 -8.84
C SER A 45 8.48 12.67 -9.96
N LEU A 46 9.03 11.51 -9.62
CA LEU A 46 9.72 10.63 -10.55
C LEU A 46 8.74 9.67 -11.23
N VAL A 47 8.56 9.86 -12.53
CA VAL A 47 7.78 8.99 -13.41
C VAL A 47 8.76 8.16 -14.25
N GLY A 48 8.92 6.88 -13.92
CA GLY A 48 9.76 5.93 -14.64
C GLY A 48 9.66 4.52 -14.04
N ASN A 49 10.12 3.50 -14.77
CA ASN A 49 9.94 2.09 -14.39
C ASN A 49 10.98 1.56 -13.37
N LYS A 50 11.63 2.44 -12.61
CA LYS A 50 12.66 2.07 -11.63
C LYS A 50 12.10 2.24 -10.22
N PHE A 51 12.33 1.25 -9.36
CA PHE A 51 11.93 1.30 -7.94
C PHE A 51 12.83 2.22 -7.11
N ILE A 52 14.11 2.30 -7.48
CA ILE A 52 15.11 3.11 -6.80
C ILE A 52 15.86 3.92 -7.85
N VAL A 53 16.10 5.19 -7.55
CA VAL A 53 16.83 6.11 -8.42
C VAL A 53 17.87 6.88 -7.62
N ARG A 54 18.99 7.22 -8.24
CA ARG A 54 20.04 8.02 -7.61
C ARG A 54 19.93 9.45 -8.11
N ILE A 55 19.69 10.40 -7.21
CA ILE A 55 19.64 11.84 -7.50
C ILE A 55 20.72 12.50 -6.66
N ASN A 56 21.61 13.25 -7.30
CA ASN A 56 22.70 13.97 -6.61
C ASN A 56 23.52 13.07 -5.66
N GLY A 57 23.80 11.83 -6.07
CA GLY A 57 24.56 10.85 -5.27
C GLY A 57 23.75 10.12 -4.19
N VAL A 58 22.52 10.55 -3.89
CA VAL A 58 21.66 9.96 -2.85
C VAL A 58 20.63 9.03 -3.48
N MET A 59 20.41 7.87 -2.86
CA MET A 59 19.39 6.90 -3.29
C MET A 59 18.01 7.38 -2.86
N HIS A 60 17.07 7.41 -3.79
CA HIS A 60 15.70 7.85 -3.59
C HIS A 60 14.72 6.73 -3.97
N ALA A 61 13.69 6.55 -3.14
CA ALA A 61 12.56 5.67 -3.43
C ALA A 61 11.62 6.37 -4.41
N THR A 62 11.15 5.64 -5.42
CA THR A 62 10.14 6.13 -6.36
C THR A 62 8.73 5.75 -5.89
N PRO A 63 7.67 6.34 -6.47
CA PRO A 63 6.29 5.96 -6.15
C PRO A 63 6.01 4.46 -6.32
N LEU A 64 6.69 3.80 -7.25
CA LEU A 64 6.55 2.36 -7.49
C LEU A 64 7.01 1.52 -6.30
N LEU A 65 8.12 1.90 -5.66
CA LEU A 65 8.59 1.20 -4.46
C LEU A 65 7.66 1.43 -3.28
N VAL A 66 7.07 2.62 -3.19
CA VAL A 66 6.09 2.92 -2.15
C VAL A 66 4.81 2.09 -2.34
N GLY A 67 4.32 1.99 -3.58
CA GLY A 67 3.18 1.13 -3.91
C GLY A 67 3.45 -0.34 -3.62
N LEU A 68 4.63 -0.85 -3.99
CA LEU A 68 5.05 -2.23 -3.69
C LEU A 68 5.07 -2.49 -2.19
N ALA A 69 5.69 -1.61 -1.40
CA ALA A 69 5.77 -1.74 0.04
C ALA A 69 4.38 -1.77 0.70
N ILE A 70 3.41 -1.01 0.18
CA ILE A 70 2.04 -1.03 0.69
C ILE A 70 1.38 -2.39 0.42
N ILE A 71 1.55 -2.95 -0.78
CA ILE A 71 0.95 -4.25 -1.14
C ILE A 71 1.52 -5.36 -0.26
N GLU A 72 2.84 -5.44 -0.13
CA GLU A 72 3.53 -6.43 0.71
C GLU A 72 3.12 -6.31 2.19
N LEU A 73 3.03 -5.08 2.73
CA LEU A 73 2.59 -4.88 4.11
C LEU A 73 1.12 -5.27 4.31
N THR A 74 0.29 -5.03 3.30
CA THR A 74 -1.12 -5.42 3.32
C THR A 74 -1.25 -6.95 3.33
N ASP A 75 -0.44 -7.65 2.54
CA ASP A 75 -0.40 -9.12 2.50
C ASP A 75 0.02 -9.72 3.85
N LEU A 76 1.03 -9.13 4.50
CA LEU A 76 1.45 -9.54 5.85
C LEU A 76 0.33 -9.37 6.90
N VAL A 77 -0.42 -8.27 6.82
CA VAL A 77 -1.57 -8.02 7.72
C VAL A 77 -2.68 -9.04 7.46
N PHE A 78 -2.96 -9.38 6.20
CA PHE A 78 -3.92 -10.44 5.87
C PHE A 78 -3.47 -11.82 6.34
N ALA A 79 -2.19 -12.14 6.19
CA ALA A 79 -1.62 -13.38 6.69
C ALA A 79 -1.81 -13.52 8.21
N MET A 80 -1.63 -12.43 8.95
CA MET A 80 -1.78 -12.38 10.40
C MET A 80 -3.20 -12.66 10.90
N ASP A 81 -4.25 -12.36 10.13
CA ASP A 81 -5.64 -12.73 10.46
C ASP A 81 -5.98 -14.16 10.00
N SER A 82 -5.43 -14.58 8.85
CA SER A 82 -5.68 -15.91 8.28
C SER A 82 -5.05 -17.05 9.08
N ILE A 83 -3.88 -16.85 9.71
CA ILE A 83 -3.20 -17.89 10.51
C ILE A 83 -4.03 -18.24 11.77
N PRO A 84 -4.43 -17.28 12.63
CA PRO A 84 -5.32 -17.56 13.75
C PRO A 84 -6.67 -18.12 13.32
N ALA A 85 -7.24 -17.63 12.22
CA ALA A 85 -8.53 -18.12 11.72
C ALA A 85 -8.48 -19.60 11.32
N VAL A 86 -7.40 -20.05 10.65
CA VAL A 86 -7.21 -21.46 10.30
C VAL A 86 -6.93 -22.31 11.53
N LEU A 87 -6.13 -21.83 12.48
CA LEU A 87 -5.83 -22.55 13.71
C LEU A 87 -7.03 -22.65 14.66
N ALA A 88 -7.95 -21.68 14.64
CA ALA A 88 -9.15 -21.67 15.49
C ALA A 88 -10.29 -22.55 14.97
N ILE A 89 -10.21 -23.05 13.74
CA ILE A 89 -11.20 -23.98 13.15
C ILE A 89 -10.84 -25.45 13.46
N THR A 90 -9.67 -25.70 14.08
CA THR A 90 -9.32 -26.98 14.73
C THR A 90 -9.72 -26.95 16.20
#